data_AF-A0A6N4AIS5-F1
#
_entry.id   AF-A0A6N4AIS5-F1
#
_cell.length_a   1.000
_cell.length_b   1.000
_cell.length_c   1.000
_cell.angle_alpha   90.00
_cell.angle_beta   90.00
_cell.angle_gamma   90.00
#
_symmetry.space_group_name_H-M   'P 1'
#
loop_
_entity.id
_entity.type
_entity.pdbx_description
1 polymer ?
#
loop_
_entity_poly.entity_id
_entity_poly.type
_entity_poly.pdbx_seq_one_letter_code
_entity_poly.pdbx_strand_id
1 'polypeptide(L)'
;MNNQIKVCDKHSSKYLFTRVNQNIAISDGVFEGVAVEGVRYEAPEHMSGRYLTTDLYNDDINSLKQIRLPDLARRRPELIKYLALDNGFRFFADSKNDEVWFDEEVLD
;
A
#
# COMPACT_ATOMS: atom_id res chain seq x y z
N MET A 1 -11.29 10.50 -2.18
CA MET A 1 -10.12 11.37 -2.45
C MET A 1 -9.69 12.16 -1.21
N ASN A 2 -10.59 12.86 -0.51
CA ASN A 2 -10.23 13.68 0.66
C ASN A 2 -9.43 12.95 1.75
N ASN A 3 -9.68 11.66 2.01
CA ASN A 3 -8.94 10.92 3.04
C ASN A 3 -7.49 10.60 2.64
N GLN A 4 -7.20 10.42 1.34
CA GLN A 4 -5.83 10.18 0.86
C GLN A 4 -4.97 11.43 1.03
N ILE A 5 -5.50 12.58 0.59
CA ILE A 5 -4.83 13.88 0.72
C ILE A 5 -4.52 14.17 2.20
N LYS A 6 -5.49 13.96 3.10
CA LYS A 6 -5.29 14.14 4.55
C LYS A 6 -4.15 13.29 5.11
N VAL A 7 -4.02 12.03 4.69
CA VAL A 7 -2.93 11.15 5.14
C VAL A 7 -1.59 11.68 4.62
N CYS A 8 -1.50 12.02 3.34
CA CYS A 8 -0.29 12.59 2.78
C CYS A 8 0.13 13.90 3.49
N ASP A 9 -0.81 14.83 3.71
CA ASP A 9 -0.55 16.10 4.38
C ASP A 9 -0.04 15.91 5.80
N LYS A 10 -0.68 15.02 6.57
CA LYS A 10 -0.28 14.70 7.94
C LYS A 10 1.17 14.23 8.02
N HIS A 11 1.66 13.55 6.99
CA HIS A 11 2.99 12.97 6.93
C HIS A 11 3.95 13.71 5.99
N SER A 12 3.57 14.91 5.51
CA SER A 12 4.37 15.71 4.56
C SER A 12 4.83 14.94 3.31
N SER A 13 4.01 13.98 2.88
CA SER A 13 4.26 13.16 1.69
C SER A 13 3.75 13.86 0.44
N LYS A 14 4.48 13.76 -0.68
CA LYS A 14 3.92 14.15 -1.99
C LYS A 14 2.75 13.22 -2.36
N TYR A 15 1.83 13.73 -3.17
CA TYR A 15 0.71 12.92 -3.64
C TYR A 15 1.10 12.13 -4.88
N LEU A 16 1.17 10.81 -4.75
CA LEU A 16 1.36 9.91 -5.87
C LEU A 16 0.16 8.96 -5.96
N PHE A 17 -0.87 9.36 -6.70
CA PHE A 17 -2.10 8.55 -6.78
C PHE A 17 -1.89 7.27 -7.61
N THR A 18 -2.28 6.12 -7.05
CA THR A 18 -2.37 4.86 -7.82
C THR A 18 -3.44 4.98 -8.90
N ARG A 19 -3.05 4.79 -10.15
CA ARG A 19 -3.97 4.83 -11.29
C ARG A 19 -4.73 3.51 -11.42
N VAL A 20 -5.92 3.55 -12.03
CA VAL A 20 -6.78 2.36 -12.18
C VAL A 20 -6.19 1.26 -13.07
N ASN A 21 -5.25 1.61 -13.94
CA ASN A 21 -4.54 0.70 -14.83
C ASN A 21 -3.23 0.14 -14.23
N GLN A 22 -2.88 0.57 -13.02
CA GLN A 22 -1.69 0.09 -12.31
C GLN A 22 -2.03 -1.06 -11.38
N ASN A 23 -1.15 -2.05 -11.34
CA ASN A 23 -1.28 -3.19 -10.43
C ASN A 23 -0.69 -2.87 -9.04
N ILE A 24 -1.26 -3.50 -8.02
CA ILE A 24 -0.80 -3.51 -6.63
C ILE A 24 -0.40 -4.94 -6.31
N ALA A 25 0.78 -5.14 -5.70
CA ALA A 25 1.21 -6.44 -5.23
C ALA A 25 0.64 -6.69 -3.82
N ILE A 26 0.07 -7.87 -3.60
CA ILE A 26 -0.42 -8.28 -2.28
C ILE A 26 0.09 -9.67 -1.89
N SER A 27 0.36 -9.89 -0.61
CA SER A 27 0.56 -11.24 -0.06
C SER A 27 -0.77 -11.90 0.31
N ASP A 28 -0.69 -13.17 0.73
CA ASP A 28 -1.79 -13.82 1.43
C ASP A 28 -2.14 -13.09 2.74
N GLY A 29 -3.39 -13.20 3.19
CA GLY A 29 -3.92 -12.55 4.39
C GLY A 29 -4.51 -11.15 4.16
N VAL A 30 -4.02 -10.42 3.14
CA VAL A 30 -4.48 -9.04 2.85
C VAL A 30 -5.97 -9.01 2.56
N PHE A 31 -6.51 -10.07 2.00
CA PHE A 31 -7.87 -10.11 1.51
C PHE A 31 -8.83 -10.84 2.48
N GLU A 32 -8.25 -11.36 3.56
CA GLU A 32 -8.86 -12.09 4.66
C GLU A 32 -9.04 -11.20 5.90
N GLY A 33 -8.55 -9.96 5.87
CA GLY A 33 -8.71 -8.99 6.95
C GLY A 33 -7.56 -8.99 7.97
N VAL A 34 -6.47 -9.68 7.69
CA VAL A 34 -5.26 -9.67 8.52
C VAL A 34 -4.65 -8.26 8.51
N ALA A 35 -3.91 -7.91 9.57
CA ALA A 35 -3.16 -6.67 9.65
C ALA A 35 -2.20 -6.54 8.47
N VAL A 36 -2.09 -5.33 7.92
CA VAL A 36 -1.35 -5.07 6.68
C VAL A 36 -0.20 -4.13 6.96
N GLU A 37 0.99 -4.51 6.54
CA GLU A 37 2.07 -3.57 6.28
C GLU A 37 2.04 -3.21 4.78
N GLY A 38 2.14 -1.93 4.48
CA GLY A 38 2.22 -1.45 3.11
C GLY A 38 3.46 -0.62 2.89
N VAL A 39 4.10 -0.80 1.74
CA VAL A 39 5.30 -0.05 1.34
C VAL A 39 5.16 0.40 -0.12
N ARG A 40 5.86 1.48 -0.49
CA ARG A 40 5.95 1.93 -1.89
C ARG A 40 7.38 2.07 -2.37
N TYR A 41 7.71 1.27 -3.38
CA TYR A 41 8.97 1.37 -4.13
C TYR A 41 8.77 2.14 -5.44
N GLU A 42 9.87 2.60 -6.02
CA GLU A 42 9.88 2.99 -7.43
C GLU A 42 9.52 1.80 -8.32
N ALA A 43 8.73 2.06 -9.36
CA ALA A 43 8.14 1.00 -10.17
C ALA A 43 7.93 1.44 -11.63
N PRO A 44 7.95 0.48 -12.58
CA PRO A 44 7.60 0.75 -13.97
C PRO A 44 6.14 1.17 -14.11
N GLU A 45 5.79 1.84 -15.21
CA GLU A 45 4.50 2.54 -15.37
C GLU A 45 3.25 1.68 -15.11
N HIS A 46 3.29 0.38 -15.46
CA HIS A 46 2.17 -0.56 -15.27
C HIS A 46 1.99 -1.06 -13.83
N MET A 47 2.98 -0.80 -12.97
CA MET A 47 2.95 -1.12 -11.54
C MET A 47 2.79 0.17 -10.73
N SER A 48 2.05 0.09 -9.63
CA SER A 48 1.87 1.24 -8.74
C SER A 48 3.06 1.48 -7.81
N GLY A 49 3.95 0.49 -7.69
CA GLY A 49 4.98 0.43 -6.65
C GLY A 49 4.47 -0.01 -5.29
N ARG A 50 3.15 -0.22 -5.13
CA ARG A 50 2.54 -0.64 -3.87
C ARG A 50 2.64 -2.13 -3.64
N TYR A 51 3.18 -2.46 -2.48
CA TYR A 51 3.18 -3.79 -1.90
C TYR A 51 2.38 -3.72 -0.60
N LEU A 52 1.43 -4.63 -0.44
CA LEU A 52 0.67 -4.82 0.79
C LEU A 52 0.93 -6.24 1.27
N THR A 53 1.56 -6.40 2.42
CA THR A 53 1.90 -7.70 2.98
C THR A 53 1.26 -7.87 4.35
N THR A 54 1.21 -9.11 4.82
CA THR A 54 0.77 -9.46 6.17
C THR A 54 1.85 -10.29 6.85
N ASP A 55 1.63 -10.63 8.12
CA ASP A 55 2.45 -11.59 8.86
C ASP A 55 2.41 -13.02 8.27
N LEU A 56 1.52 -13.31 7.33
CA LEU A 56 1.48 -14.56 6.57
C LEU A 56 2.40 -14.56 5.35
N TYR A 57 2.99 -13.42 5.00
CA TYR A 57 3.96 -13.35 3.91
C TYR A 57 5.23 -14.11 4.29
N ASN A 58 5.69 -14.98 3.41
CA ASN A 58 6.79 -15.92 3.65
C ASN A 58 8.13 -15.44 3.05
N ASP A 59 8.25 -14.14 2.76
CA ASP A 59 9.38 -13.51 2.08
C ASP A 59 9.68 -14.03 0.65
N ASP A 60 8.81 -14.86 0.07
CA ASP A 60 8.92 -15.28 -1.33
C ASP A 60 8.14 -14.32 -2.23
N ILE A 61 8.86 -13.48 -2.97
CA ILE A 61 8.28 -12.50 -3.90
C ILE A 61 7.40 -13.16 -4.99
N ASN A 62 7.66 -14.42 -5.33
CA ASN A 62 6.88 -15.14 -6.34
C ASN A 62 5.49 -15.56 -5.80
N SER A 63 5.29 -15.52 -4.49
CA SER A 63 3.98 -15.78 -3.87
C SER A 63 3.02 -14.58 -3.99
N LEU A 64 3.54 -13.39 -4.32
CA LEU A 64 2.75 -12.17 -4.38
C LEU A 64 1.77 -12.20 -5.57
N LYS A 65 0.54 -11.76 -5.31
CA LYS A 65 -0.51 -11.63 -6.31
C LYS A 65 -0.59 -10.18 -6.78
N GLN A 66 -0.75 -9.99 -8.08
CA GLN A 66 -1.06 -8.68 -8.64
C GLN A 66 -2.57 -8.50 -8.72
N ILE A 67 -3.05 -7.41 -8.11
CA ILE A 67 -4.47 -7.03 -8.12
C ILE A 67 -4.65 -5.64 -8.70
N ARG A 68 -5.87 -5.33 -9.11
CA ARG A 68 -6.24 -3.98 -9.54
C ARG A 68 -6.82 -3.19 -8.38
N LEU A 69 -6.68 -1.87 -8.43
CA LEU A 69 -7.21 -0.95 -7.42
C LEU A 69 -8.71 -1.16 -7.09
N PRO A 70 -9.62 -1.41 -8.06
CA PRO A 70 -11.03 -1.66 -7.74
C PRO A 70 -11.25 -2.90 -6.85
N ASP A 71 -10.44 -3.94 -7.02
CA ASP A 71 -10.55 -5.17 -6.22
C ASP A 71 -10.17 -4.90 -4.76
N LEU A 72 -9.11 -4.11 -4.55
CA LEU A 72 -8.72 -3.65 -3.22
C LEU A 72 -9.79 -2.75 -2.60
N ALA A 73 -10.29 -1.76 -3.33
CA ALA A 73 -11.29 -0.81 -2.82
C ALA A 73 -12.60 -1.50 -2.41
N ARG A 74 -12.96 -2.59 -3.08
CA ARG A 74 -14.15 -3.39 -2.74
C ARG A 74 -13.96 -4.25 -1.50
N ARG A 75 -12.77 -4.83 -1.30
CA ARG A 75 -12.52 -5.83 -0.25
C ARG A 75 -11.90 -5.26 1.02
N ARG A 76 -11.08 -4.23 0.89
CA ARG A 76 -10.32 -3.56 1.96
C ARG A 76 -10.40 -2.03 1.77
N PRO A 77 -11.61 -1.43 1.78
CA PRO A 77 -11.80 0.00 1.52
C PRO A 77 -11.02 0.91 2.49
N GLU A 78 -10.74 0.44 3.69
CA GLU A 78 -9.99 1.16 4.72
C GLU A 78 -8.53 1.42 4.33
N LEU A 79 -7.93 0.56 3.49
CA LEU A 79 -6.53 0.69 3.06
C LEU A 79 -6.35 1.75 1.96
N ILE A 80 -7.44 2.16 1.29
CA ILE A 80 -7.39 3.09 0.16
C ILE A 80 -6.85 4.46 0.57
N LYS A 81 -7.00 4.86 1.83
CA LYS A 81 -6.50 6.15 2.33
C LYS A 81 -4.97 6.26 2.31
N TYR A 82 -4.23 5.16 2.26
CA TYR A 82 -2.77 5.18 2.26
C TYR A 82 -2.15 5.20 0.86
N LEU A 83 -2.89 4.84 -0.18
CA LEU A 83 -2.32 4.54 -1.50
C LEU A 83 -1.69 5.76 -2.22
N ALA A 84 -2.00 6.98 -1.78
CA ALA A 84 -1.41 8.19 -2.33
C ALA A 84 -0.03 8.57 -1.75
N LEU A 85 0.43 7.93 -0.67
CA LEU A 85 1.79 8.19 -0.14
C LEU A 85 2.85 7.95 -1.23
N ASP A 86 3.87 8.79 -1.25
CA ASP A 86 4.96 8.71 -2.22
C ASP A 86 5.87 7.48 -2.00
N ASN A 87 6.86 7.29 -2.87
CA ASN A 87 7.91 6.29 -2.68
C ASN A 87 8.65 6.51 -1.34
N GLY A 88 9.12 5.44 -0.72
CA GLY A 88 9.78 5.50 0.58
C GLY A 88 8.83 5.50 1.78
N PHE A 89 7.51 5.65 1.57
CA PHE A 89 6.56 5.59 2.68
C PHE A 89 6.08 4.16 2.96
N ARG A 90 6.04 3.85 4.26
CA ARG A 90 5.42 2.67 4.82
C ARG A 90 4.20 3.01 5.65
N PHE A 91 3.35 2.01 5.85
CA PHE A 91 2.30 2.06 6.85
C PHE A 91 2.04 0.69 7.44
N PHE A 92 1.53 0.67 8.66
CA PHE A 92 0.93 -0.50 9.29
C PHE A 92 -0.53 -0.17 9.59
N ALA A 93 -1.45 -1.10 9.31
CA ALA A 93 -2.86 -0.92 9.57
C ALA A 93 -3.51 -2.22 10.05
N ASP A 94 -4.15 -2.15 11.22
CA ASP A 94 -5.00 -3.20 11.76
C ASP A 94 -6.42 -2.68 12.03
N SER A 95 -7.24 -3.46 12.73
CA SER A 95 -8.64 -3.11 13.05
C SER A 95 -8.81 -1.92 14.02
N LYS A 96 -7.75 -1.50 14.72
CA LYS A 96 -7.76 -0.53 15.82
C LYS A 96 -6.77 0.62 15.63
N ASN A 97 -5.63 0.35 15.02
CA ASN A 97 -4.50 1.25 14.96
C ASN A 97 -3.99 1.36 13.52
N ASP A 98 -3.44 2.53 13.21
CA ASP A 98 -2.64 2.74 12.03
C ASP A 98 -1.43 3.64 12.29
N GLU A 99 -0.32 3.29 11.67
CA GLU A 99 0.92 4.04 11.72
C GLU A 99 1.45 4.25 10.29
N VAL A 100 2.05 5.40 10.05
CA VAL A 100 2.64 5.77 8.76
C VAL A 100 3.98 6.41 9.05
N TRP A 101 5.03 5.94 8.39
CA TRP A 101 6.38 6.46 8.54
C TRP A 101 7.10 6.47 7.20
N PHE A 102 8.16 7.26 7.14
CA PHE A 102 9.07 7.27 6.01
C PHE A 102 10.25 6.37 6.33
N ASP A 103 10.65 5.56 5.35
CA ASP A 103 11.75 4.61 5.43
C ASP A 103 12.74 4.92 4.30
N GLU A 104 13.90 5.45 4.66
CA GLU A 104 14.94 5.82 3.71
C GLU A 104 15.52 4.60 2.98
N GLU A 105 15.51 3.41 3.61
CA GLU A 105 16.04 2.16 3.02
C GLU A 105 15.21 1.66 1.83
N VAL A 106 13.99 2.19 1.65
CA VAL A 106 13.08 1.83 0.55
C VAL A 106 13.40 2.59 -0.74
N LEU A 107 14.21 3.65 -0.67
CA LEU A 107 14.56 4.49 -1.81
C LEU A 107 15.85 4.08 -2.54
N ASP A 108 16.61 3.11 -2.00
CA ASP A 108 17.88 2.62 -2.54
C ASP A 108 17.73 1.58 -3.67
#